data_AF-A0A1M3QRL5-F1
#
_entry.id   AF-A0A1M3QRL5-F1
#
_cell.length_a   1.000
_cell.length_b   1.000
_cell.length_c   1.000
_cell.angle_alpha   90.00
_cell.angle_beta   90.00
_cell.angle_gamma   90.00
#
_symmetry.space_group_name_H-M   'P 1'
#
loop_
_entity.id
_entity.type
_entity.pdbx_description
1 polymer ?
#
loop_
_entity_poly.entity_id
_entity_poly.type
_entity_poly.pdbx_seq_one_letter_code
_entity_poly.pdbx_strand_id
1 'polypeptide(L)'
;MVLLLAGCGQGSNTPSSSAPTSAKPVAPAVPSAPASAPAQLPVAAASAAQAQAQQAAVAAKAKLQSMSVPDLLAAARDAYSQHRLVTPAGDNAMEYYEAVLAKEPNNQVAKDALREAFPFGVPDVEKAIAQNNFDEAGRGIDLLTKADPTNYTLTLLRSKLDAQKKLQARQQQEAQLKVQKAAELAAAQQAAAVKAAAEKEAAAKLAAQQAAAAKAAPPKPAVVAAPPPKPAGETRAAKVVTPAAPEYPLQAARNQTSGYAVVEFTVSASGAVENAHVVDSSPRRMFDSAAIQAVRRSKFEPALDNGEPVSSVLQRRIDFKFGG
;
A
#
# COMPACT_ATOMS: atom_id res chain seq x y z
N MET A 1 5.48 -39.28 -40.31
CA MET A 1 4.69 -39.95 -41.37
C MET A 1 3.98 -41.10 -40.67
N VAL A 2 2.68 -41.12 -40.37
CA VAL A 2 1.46 -40.65 -41.05
C VAL A 2 0.45 -40.13 -40.01
N LEU A 3 -0.43 -39.24 -40.49
CA LEU A 3 -1.48 -38.43 -39.88
C LEU A 3 -2.70 -39.27 -39.37
N LEU A 4 -3.35 -38.83 -38.29
CA LEU A 4 -4.69 -39.30 -37.89
C LEU A 4 -5.69 -38.12 -37.80
N LEU A 5 -6.92 -38.41 -38.21
CA LEU A 5 -8.05 -37.52 -38.52
C LEU A 5 -8.79 -36.98 -37.28
N ALA A 6 -9.37 -35.78 -37.38
CA ALA A 6 -10.44 -35.31 -36.51
C ALA A 6 -11.54 -34.61 -37.34
N GLY A 7 -12.79 -35.06 -37.17
CA GLY A 7 -13.99 -34.56 -37.84
C GLY A 7 -14.71 -33.47 -37.05
N CYS A 8 -15.37 -32.55 -37.77
CA CYS A 8 -16.28 -31.54 -37.22
C CYS A 8 -17.73 -31.89 -37.59
N GLY A 9 -18.61 -31.92 -36.59
CA GLY A 9 -20.06 -32.04 -36.75
C GLY A 9 -20.73 -30.66 -36.76
N GLN A 10 -21.51 -30.39 -37.81
CA GLN A 10 -22.48 -29.31 -37.91
C GLN A 10 -23.87 -29.85 -37.59
N GLY A 11 -24.66 -29.09 -36.83
CA GLY A 11 -26.09 -29.31 -36.67
C GLY A 11 -26.78 -28.00 -36.31
N SER A 12 -27.34 -27.33 -37.32
CA SER A 12 -28.25 -26.20 -37.16
C SER A 12 -29.68 -26.66 -37.42
N ASN A 13 -30.59 -26.35 -36.50
CA ASN A 13 -32.03 -26.57 -36.63
C ASN A 13 -32.73 -25.20 -36.61
N THR A 14 -33.57 -24.95 -37.62
CA THR A 14 -34.50 -23.81 -37.80
C THR A 14 -35.86 -24.09 -37.09
N PRO A 15 -36.98 -23.32 -37.19
CA PRO A 15 -37.26 -22.02 -37.84
C PRO A 15 -38.21 -21.04 -37.07
N SER A 16 -38.45 -19.86 -37.69
CA SER A 16 -39.71 -19.08 -37.83
C SER A 16 -40.37 -18.25 -36.71
N SER A 17 -40.34 -16.92 -36.95
CA SER A 17 -41.47 -15.98 -37.15
C SER A 17 -42.38 -15.53 -35.98
N SER A 18 -42.24 -14.24 -35.60
CA SER A 18 -43.37 -13.28 -35.54
C SER A 18 -42.89 -11.85 -35.19
N ALA A 19 -43.14 -10.89 -36.09
CA ALA A 19 -43.24 -9.45 -35.79
C ALA A 19 -44.66 -9.15 -35.21
N PRO A 20 -45.07 -7.92 -34.78
CA PRO A 20 -44.43 -6.60 -34.92
C PRO A 20 -44.58 -5.65 -33.68
N THR A 21 -44.14 -4.40 -33.84
CA THR A 21 -44.77 -3.13 -33.37
C THR A 21 -43.89 -2.20 -32.53
N SER A 22 -43.72 -1.01 -33.11
CA SER A 22 -43.39 0.30 -32.57
C SER A 22 -43.44 0.49 -31.05
N ALA A 23 -42.35 1.03 -30.48
CA ALA A 23 -42.38 2.29 -29.73
C ALA A 23 -40.98 2.59 -29.17
N LYS A 24 -40.44 3.75 -29.53
CA LYS A 24 -39.33 4.37 -28.82
C LYS A 24 -39.90 5.08 -27.59
N PRO A 25 -39.36 4.85 -26.38
CA PRO A 25 -39.18 5.96 -25.47
C PRO A 25 -37.79 5.94 -24.82
N VAL A 26 -37.18 7.13 -24.83
CA VAL A 26 -36.36 7.74 -23.77
C VAL A 26 -35.64 6.79 -22.80
N ALA A 27 -34.32 6.72 -22.94
CA ALA A 27 -33.44 6.14 -21.95
C ALA A 27 -33.53 6.91 -20.61
N PRO A 28 -33.82 6.28 -19.47
CA PRO A 28 -33.46 6.83 -18.19
C PRO A 28 -31.97 6.59 -17.97
N ALA A 29 -31.23 7.67 -17.70
CA ALA A 29 -29.85 7.61 -17.23
C ALA A 29 -29.78 6.73 -15.96
N VAL A 30 -29.13 5.58 -16.07
CA VAL A 30 -28.74 4.79 -14.91
C VAL A 30 -27.59 5.54 -14.23
N PRO A 31 -27.70 5.95 -12.96
CA PRO A 31 -26.56 6.49 -12.24
C PRO A 31 -25.52 5.38 -12.07
N SER A 32 -24.33 5.63 -12.61
CA SER A 32 -23.13 4.83 -12.42
C SER A 32 -22.92 4.59 -10.92
N ALA A 33 -23.13 3.35 -10.48
CA ALA A 33 -22.77 2.92 -9.14
C ALA A 33 -21.26 3.17 -8.93
N PRO A 34 -20.83 3.77 -7.80
CA PRO A 34 -19.41 3.93 -7.53
C PRO A 34 -18.79 2.54 -7.34
N ALA A 35 -17.78 2.26 -8.15
CA ALA A 35 -16.89 1.13 -7.98
C ALA A 35 -16.14 1.22 -6.64
N SER A 36 -15.91 0.04 -6.07
CA SER A 36 -14.82 -0.27 -5.12
C SER A 36 -15.05 0.10 -3.66
N ALA A 37 -15.94 -0.63 -2.99
CA ALA A 37 -15.75 -0.93 -1.57
C ALA A 37 -14.54 -1.87 -1.42
N PRO A 38 -13.57 -1.57 -0.53
CA PRO A 38 -12.44 -2.46 -0.31
C PRO A 38 -12.93 -3.77 0.33
N ALA A 39 -12.35 -4.88 -0.11
CA ALA A 39 -12.64 -6.23 0.33
C ALA A 39 -12.60 -6.39 1.87
N GLN A 40 -13.76 -6.30 2.53
CA GLN A 40 -13.98 -6.74 3.92
C GLN A 40 -14.51 -8.18 4.02
N LEU A 41 -14.60 -8.88 2.88
CA LEU A 41 -15.28 -10.17 2.76
C LEU A 41 -14.69 -11.35 3.57
N PRO A 42 -13.37 -11.47 3.89
CA PRO A 42 -12.89 -12.65 4.61
C PRO A 42 -13.04 -12.58 6.13
N VAL A 43 -13.07 -11.38 6.74
CA VAL A 43 -13.03 -11.22 8.20
C VAL A 43 -14.42 -11.39 8.84
N ALA A 44 -15.46 -10.91 8.16
CA ALA A 44 -16.84 -11.04 8.62
C ALA A 44 -17.38 -12.49 8.50
N ALA A 45 -16.90 -13.26 7.52
CA ALA A 45 -17.25 -14.66 7.37
C ALA A 45 -16.60 -15.54 8.46
N ALA A 46 -15.34 -15.25 8.83
CA ALA A 46 -14.64 -15.95 9.90
C ALA A 46 -15.27 -15.69 11.29
N SER A 47 -15.72 -14.47 11.56
CA SER A 47 -16.39 -14.15 12.84
C SER A 47 -17.79 -14.78 12.94
N ALA A 48 -18.52 -14.90 11.83
CA ALA A 48 -19.81 -15.58 11.79
C ALA A 48 -19.68 -17.10 12.06
N ALA A 49 -18.67 -17.75 11.46
CA ALA A 49 -18.39 -19.17 11.70
C ALA A 49 -17.96 -19.44 13.16
N GLN A 50 -17.15 -18.56 13.75
CA GLN A 50 -16.78 -18.63 15.17
C GLN A 50 -17.99 -18.47 16.09
N ALA A 51 -18.89 -17.51 15.80
CA ALA A 51 -20.11 -17.32 16.57
C ALA A 51 -21.04 -18.54 16.52
N GLN A 52 -21.18 -19.16 15.34
CA GLN A 52 -21.96 -20.39 15.17
C GLN A 52 -21.35 -21.56 15.94
N ALA A 53 -20.03 -21.74 15.89
CA ALA A 53 -19.34 -22.78 16.66
C ALA A 53 -19.52 -22.59 18.18
N GLN A 54 -19.46 -21.35 18.66
CA GLN A 54 -19.71 -21.01 20.07
C GLN A 54 -21.13 -21.38 20.49
N GLN A 55 -22.13 -21.07 19.66
CA GLN A 55 -23.54 -21.37 19.93
C GLN A 55 -23.81 -22.88 19.92
N ALA A 56 -23.22 -23.60 18.97
CA ALA A 56 -23.28 -25.06 18.94
C ALA A 56 -22.66 -25.69 20.19
N ALA A 57 -21.53 -25.16 20.68
CA ALA A 57 -20.89 -25.62 21.91
C ALA A 57 -21.78 -25.40 23.15
N VAL A 58 -22.47 -24.27 23.25
CA VAL A 58 -23.42 -24.01 24.36
C VAL A 58 -24.59 -24.97 24.32
N ALA A 59 -25.18 -25.20 23.14
CA ALA A 59 -26.27 -26.16 22.97
C ALA A 59 -25.82 -27.60 23.30
N ALA A 60 -24.62 -27.99 22.86
CA ALA A 60 -24.03 -29.28 23.15
C ALA A 60 -23.78 -29.47 24.66
N LYS A 61 -23.30 -28.44 25.36
CA LYS A 61 -23.14 -28.46 26.82
C LYS A 61 -24.47 -28.61 27.56
N ALA A 62 -25.51 -27.92 27.12
CA ALA A 62 -26.86 -28.08 27.68
C ALA A 62 -27.40 -29.51 27.45
N LYS A 63 -27.17 -30.08 26.26
CA LYS A 63 -27.50 -31.48 25.94
C LYS A 63 -26.81 -32.44 26.90
N LEU A 64 -25.48 -32.32 27.09
CA LEU A 64 -24.68 -33.15 28.01
C LEU A 64 -25.28 -33.19 29.43
N GLN A 65 -25.68 -32.03 29.96
CA GLN A 65 -26.23 -31.93 31.31
C GLN A 65 -27.59 -32.65 31.46
N SER A 66 -28.39 -32.66 30.39
CA SER A 66 -29.73 -33.28 30.37
C SER A 66 -29.72 -34.80 30.23
N MET A 67 -28.64 -35.40 29.70
CA MET A 67 -28.56 -36.82 29.42
C MET A 67 -28.52 -37.68 30.70
N SER A 68 -29.02 -38.91 30.60
CA SER A 68 -28.91 -39.91 31.66
C SER A 68 -27.49 -40.51 31.71
N VAL A 69 -27.09 -41.09 32.85
CA VAL A 69 -25.77 -41.73 32.96
C VAL A 69 -25.56 -42.86 31.93
N PRO A 70 -26.53 -43.78 31.70
CA PRO A 70 -26.40 -44.79 30.64
C PRO A 70 -26.21 -44.19 29.24
N ASP A 71 -26.96 -43.14 28.90
CA ASP A 71 -26.86 -42.46 27.60
C ASP A 71 -25.51 -41.76 27.45
N LEU A 72 -25.01 -41.12 28.52
CA LEU A 72 -23.70 -40.49 28.55
C LEU A 72 -22.58 -41.51 28.34
N LEU A 73 -22.63 -42.66 29.01
CA LEU A 73 -21.64 -43.72 28.83
C LEU A 73 -21.70 -44.33 27.42
N ALA A 74 -22.89 -44.48 26.84
CA ALA A 74 -23.04 -44.94 25.46
C ALA A 74 -22.45 -43.93 24.46
N ALA A 75 -22.78 -42.65 24.60
CA ALA A 75 -22.24 -41.57 23.78
C ALA A 75 -20.73 -41.41 23.94
N ALA A 76 -20.19 -41.59 25.15
CA ALA A 76 -18.77 -41.54 25.42
C ALA A 76 -18.00 -42.62 24.64
N ARG A 77 -18.50 -43.87 24.64
CA ARG A 77 -17.90 -44.97 23.89
C ARG A 77 -17.98 -44.75 22.38
N ASP A 78 -19.12 -44.24 21.90
CA ASP A 78 -19.30 -43.90 20.49
C ASP A 78 -18.28 -42.82 20.06
N ALA A 79 -18.21 -41.71 20.79
CA ALA A 79 -17.24 -40.64 20.55
C ALA A 79 -15.78 -41.16 20.61
N TYR A 80 -15.46 -42.02 21.58
CA TYR A 80 -14.14 -42.64 21.70
C TYR A 80 -13.80 -43.50 20.47
N SER A 81 -14.73 -44.34 20.02
CA SER A 81 -14.55 -45.19 18.83
C SER A 81 -14.34 -44.39 17.54
N GLN A 82 -14.89 -43.17 17.51
CA GLN A 82 -14.74 -42.23 16.40
C GLN A 82 -13.53 -41.30 16.57
N HIS A 83 -12.64 -41.58 17.54
CA HIS A 83 -11.47 -40.77 17.88
C HIS A 83 -11.78 -39.31 18.24
N ARG A 84 -13.01 -39.01 18.67
CA ARG A 84 -13.39 -37.70 19.21
C ARG A 84 -13.14 -37.67 20.70
N LEU A 85 -11.89 -37.41 21.09
CA LEU A 85 -11.47 -37.57 22.49
C LEU A 85 -11.62 -36.29 23.30
N VAL A 86 -11.03 -35.19 22.84
CA VAL A 86 -11.11 -33.86 23.50
C VAL A 86 -11.72 -32.78 22.59
N THR A 87 -11.95 -33.12 21.31
CA THR A 87 -12.58 -32.25 20.31
C THR A 87 -13.64 -33.04 19.53
N PRO A 88 -14.69 -32.39 18.99
CA PRO A 88 -15.07 -30.97 19.16
C PRO A 88 -15.74 -30.69 20.52
N ALA A 89 -15.96 -29.42 20.84
CA ALA A 89 -16.64 -29.00 22.06
C ALA A 89 -18.02 -29.63 22.24
N GLY A 90 -18.29 -30.20 23.42
CA GLY A 90 -19.62 -30.73 23.77
C GLY A 90 -20.03 -32.04 23.09
N ASP A 91 -19.17 -32.61 22.23
CA ASP A 91 -19.41 -33.88 21.54
C ASP A 91 -18.10 -34.69 21.41
N ASN A 92 -17.51 -34.98 22.57
CA ASN A 92 -16.29 -35.75 22.70
C ASN A 92 -16.32 -36.66 23.93
N ALA A 93 -15.54 -37.74 23.88
CA ALA A 93 -15.54 -38.80 24.90
C ALA A 93 -15.23 -38.28 26.31
N MET A 94 -14.24 -37.39 26.44
CA MET A 94 -13.81 -36.87 27.74
C MET A 94 -14.91 -36.03 28.40
N GLU A 95 -15.58 -35.15 27.66
CA GLU A 95 -16.71 -34.37 28.17
C GLU A 95 -17.92 -35.24 28.56
N TYR A 96 -18.19 -36.32 27.83
CA TYR A 96 -19.22 -37.30 28.22
C TYR A 96 -18.87 -38.00 29.54
N TYR A 97 -17.64 -38.48 29.70
CA TYR A 97 -17.20 -39.11 30.96
C TYR A 97 -17.15 -38.11 32.12
N GLU A 98 -16.76 -36.86 31.89
CA GLU A 98 -16.85 -35.80 32.90
C GLU A 98 -18.30 -35.52 33.32
N ALA A 99 -19.24 -35.53 32.37
CA ALA A 99 -20.66 -35.38 32.67
C ALA A 99 -21.20 -36.57 33.49
N VAL A 100 -20.69 -37.78 33.28
CA VAL A 100 -20.97 -38.94 34.15
C VAL A 100 -20.43 -38.67 35.56
N LEU A 101 -19.19 -38.24 35.70
CA LEU A 101 -18.60 -37.95 37.03
C LEU A 101 -19.28 -36.79 37.76
N ALA A 102 -19.85 -35.83 37.03
CA ALA A 102 -20.65 -34.76 37.62
C ALA A 102 -21.94 -35.28 38.28
N LYS A 103 -22.51 -36.39 37.76
CA LYS A 103 -23.70 -37.05 38.32
C LYS A 103 -23.33 -38.14 39.33
N GLU A 104 -22.27 -38.89 39.05
CA GLU A 104 -21.76 -40.00 39.84
C GLU A 104 -20.25 -39.84 40.10
N PRO A 105 -19.84 -39.07 41.14
CA PRO A 105 -18.43 -38.78 41.40
C PRO A 105 -17.53 -40.00 41.67
N ASN A 106 -18.13 -41.15 41.97
CA ASN A 106 -17.44 -42.41 42.28
C ASN A 106 -17.56 -43.47 41.17
N ASN A 107 -18.06 -43.10 39.98
CA ASN A 107 -18.16 -44.02 38.86
C ASN A 107 -16.75 -44.41 38.35
N GLN A 108 -16.33 -45.64 38.63
CA GLN A 108 -15.00 -46.13 38.26
C GLN A 108 -14.83 -46.26 36.75
N VAL A 109 -15.88 -46.66 36.03
CA VAL A 109 -15.84 -46.79 34.56
C VAL A 109 -15.46 -45.46 33.90
N ALA A 110 -16.06 -44.36 34.36
CA ALA A 110 -15.73 -43.03 33.84
C ALA A 110 -14.32 -42.57 34.25
N LYS A 111 -13.88 -42.84 35.49
CA LYS A 111 -12.52 -42.48 35.96
C LYS A 111 -11.44 -43.23 35.17
N ASP A 112 -11.60 -44.53 34.98
CA ASP A 112 -10.65 -45.37 34.26
C ASP A 112 -10.61 -44.98 32.78
N ALA A 113 -11.77 -44.78 32.16
CA ALA A 113 -11.83 -44.35 30.77
C ALA A 113 -11.17 -42.97 30.52
N LEU A 114 -11.30 -42.00 31.43
CA LEU A 114 -10.60 -40.71 31.32
C LEU A 114 -9.07 -40.88 31.36
N ARG A 115 -8.56 -41.73 32.26
CA ARG A 115 -7.12 -42.03 32.34
C ARG A 115 -6.62 -42.73 31.09
N GLU A 116 -7.38 -43.68 30.56
CA GLU A 116 -7.05 -44.41 29.31
C GLU A 116 -7.11 -43.53 28.08
N ALA A 117 -8.04 -42.57 28.03
CA ALA A 117 -8.18 -41.63 26.92
C ALA A 117 -7.07 -40.57 26.87
N PHE A 118 -6.43 -40.26 28.00
CA PHE A 118 -5.43 -39.20 28.10
C PHE A 118 -4.35 -39.25 27.00
N PRO A 119 -3.57 -40.33 26.80
CA PRO A 119 -2.48 -40.35 25.82
C PRO A 119 -2.97 -40.15 24.39
N PHE A 120 -4.22 -40.53 24.10
CA PHE A 120 -4.81 -40.37 22.78
C PHE A 120 -5.45 -39.00 22.56
N GLY A 121 -5.82 -38.28 23.62
CA GLY A 121 -6.33 -36.91 23.55
C GLY A 121 -5.23 -35.85 23.34
N VAL A 122 -3.96 -36.17 23.65
CA VAL A 122 -2.83 -35.23 23.49
C VAL A 122 -2.66 -34.74 22.04
N PRO A 123 -2.61 -35.62 21.01
CA PRO A 123 -2.49 -35.20 19.62
C PRO A 123 -3.59 -34.23 19.14
N ASP A 124 -4.82 -34.38 19.62
CA ASP A 124 -5.93 -33.47 19.29
C ASP A 124 -5.67 -32.06 19.81
N VAL A 125 -5.16 -31.94 21.04
CA VAL A 125 -4.75 -30.65 21.60
C VAL A 125 -3.59 -30.06 20.82
N GLU A 126 -2.57 -30.86 20.50
CA GLU A 126 -1.43 -30.41 19.70
C GLU A 126 -1.86 -29.90 18.32
N LYS A 127 -2.79 -30.59 17.68
CA LYS A 127 -3.40 -30.20 16.41
C LYS A 127 -4.16 -28.89 16.55
N ALA A 128 -4.97 -28.72 17.60
CA ALA A 128 -5.66 -27.46 17.86
C ALA A 128 -4.69 -26.29 18.05
N ILE A 129 -3.56 -26.49 18.77
CA ILE A 129 -2.50 -25.48 18.90
C ILE A 129 -1.89 -25.15 17.54
N ALA A 130 -1.55 -26.17 16.75
CA ALA A 130 -0.96 -25.98 15.42
C ALA A 130 -1.89 -25.26 14.44
N GLN A 131 -3.20 -25.43 14.61
CA GLN A 131 -4.24 -24.76 13.83
C GLN A 131 -4.59 -23.34 14.35
N ASN A 132 -3.89 -22.86 15.39
CA ASN A 132 -4.19 -21.62 16.10
C ASN A 132 -5.60 -21.57 16.71
N ASN A 133 -6.25 -22.71 16.91
CA ASN A 133 -7.52 -22.80 17.62
C ASN A 133 -7.27 -22.85 19.13
N PHE A 134 -6.85 -21.72 19.67
CA PHE A 134 -6.36 -21.62 21.05
C PHE A 134 -7.41 -21.87 22.12
N ASP A 135 -8.68 -21.54 21.83
CA ASP A 135 -9.79 -21.79 22.74
C ASP A 135 -10.05 -23.29 22.87
N GLU A 136 -10.02 -24.02 21.76
CA GLU A 136 -10.15 -25.47 21.76
C GLU A 136 -8.95 -26.17 22.38
N ALA A 137 -7.73 -25.73 22.07
CA ALA A 137 -6.53 -26.22 22.72
C ALA A 137 -6.57 -26.02 24.24
N GLY A 138 -6.98 -24.84 24.71
CA GLY A 138 -7.12 -24.54 26.13
C GLY A 138 -8.12 -25.47 26.82
N ARG A 139 -9.33 -25.62 26.26
CA ARG A 139 -10.33 -26.56 26.78
C ARG A 139 -9.83 -27.99 26.80
N GLY A 140 -9.15 -28.45 25.74
CA GLY A 140 -8.58 -29.79 25.68
C GLY A 140 -7.54 -30.03 26.76
N ILE A 141 -6.67 -29.05 27.05
CA ILE A 141 -5.74 -29.12 28.18
C ILE A 141 -6.49 -29.23 29.51
N ASP A 142 -7.59 -28.49 29.70
CA ASP A 142 -8.38 -28.55 30.93
C ASP A 142 -9.05 -29.92 31.13
N LEU A 143 -9.56 -30.54 30.05
CA LEU A 143 -10.10 -31.91 30.08
C LEU A 143 -9.02 -32.93 30.46
N LEU A 144 -7.85 -32.85 29.80
CA LEU A 144 -6.71 -33.70 30.12
C LEU A 144 -6.22 -33.49 31.57
N THR A 145 -6.30 -32.26 32.08
CA THR A 145 -5.92 -31.92 33.47
C THR A 145 -6.83 -32.58 34.49
N LYS A 146 -8.13 -32.69 34.21
CA LYS A 146 -9.07 -33.39 35.11
C LYS A 146 -8.88 -34.91 35.10
N ALA A 147 -8.43 -35.47 33.97
CA ALA A 147 -8.10 -36.88 33.86
C ALA A 147 -6.81 -37.25 34.62
N ASP A 148 -5.74 -36.47 34.44
CA ASP A 148 -4.47 -36.69 35.13
C ASP A 148 -3.69 -35.37 35.36
N PRO A 149 -3.90 -34.68 36.51
CA PRO A 149 -3.31 -33.37 36.75
C PRO A 149 -1.80 -33.40 36.98
N THR A 150 -1.20 -34.55 37.30
CA THR A 150 0.23 -34.68 37.60
C THR A 150 1.07 -34.99 36.36
N ASN A 151 0.43 -35.17 35.19
CA ASN A 151 1.11 -35.53 33.96
C ASN A 151 1.98 -34.39 33.41
N TYR A 152 3.27 -34.67 33.18
CA TYR A 152 4.21 -33.69 32.64
C TYR A 152 3.83 -33.15 31.25
N THR A 153 3.13 -33.95 30.43
CA THR A 153 2.69 -33.54 29.08
C THR A 153 1.80 -32.30 29.13
N LEU A 154 1.05 -32.08 30.21
CA LEU A 154 0.24 -30.86 30.39
C LEU A 154 1.11 -29.61 30.46
N THR A 155 2.27 -29.68 31.10
CA THR A 155 3.23 -28.57 31.16
C THR A 155 3.76 -28.23 29.77
N LEU A 156 4.08 -29.26 28.98
CA LEU A 156 4.53 -29.08 27.60
C LEU A 156 3.43 -28.46 26.72
N LEU A 157 2.19 -28.95 26.80
CA LEU A 157 1.05 -28.43 26.05
C LEU A 157 0.75 -26.96 26.40
N ARG A 158 0.75 -26.61 27.70
CA ARG A 158 0.56 -25.22 28.15
C ARG A 158 1.65 -24.29 27.62
N SER A 159 2.92 -24.69 27.76
CA SER A 159 4.06 -23.94 27.23
C SER A 159 3.95 -23.72 25.71
N LYS A 160 3.59 -24.76 24.96
CA LYS A 160 3.37 -24.70 23.50
C LYS A 160 2.22 -23.75 23.15
N LEU A 161 1.10 -23.82 23.87
CA LEU A 161 -0.06 -22.93 23.69
C LEU A 161 0.31 -21.47 23.96
N ASP A 162 1.00 -21.19 25.06
CA ASP A 162 1.39 -19.83 25.43
C ASP A 162 2.39 -19.23 24.43
N ALA A 163 3.38 -20.03 23.99
CA ALA A 163 4.32 -19.62 22.96
C ALA A 163 3.60 -19.26 21.65
N GLN A 164 2.65 -20.09 21.22
CA GLN A 164 1.88 -19.88 19.99
C GLN A 164 0.97 -18.64 20.11
N LYS A 165 0.26 -18.47 21.24
CA LYS A 165 -0.55 -17.27 21.52
C LYS A 165 0.29 -16.00 21.48
N LYS A 166 1.46 -16.02 22.11
CA LYS A 166 2.39 -14.87 22.14
C LYS A 166 2.90 -14.52 20.75
N LEU A 167 3.21 -15.53 19.93
CA LEU A 167 3.62 -15.33 18.55
C LEU A 167 2.51 -14.65 17.73
N GLN A 168 1.27 -15.16 17.82
CA GLN A 168 0.14 -14.56 17.11
C GLN A 168 -0.17 -13.14 17.58
N ALA A 169 -0.12 -12.88 18.89
CA ALA A 169 -0.32 -11.53 19.43
C ALA A 169 0.74 -10.55 18.93
N ARG A 170 2.01 -10.96 18.87
CA ARG A 170 3.09 -10.13 18.29
C ARG A 170 2.84 -9.86 16.81
N GLN A 171 2.48 -10.88 16.04
CA GLN A 171 2.16 -10.71 14.61
C GLN A 171 0.98 -9.75 14.39
N GLN A 172 -0.07 -9.85 15.21
CA GLN A 172 -1.21 -8.94 15.16
C GLN A 172 -0.80 -7.51 15.53
N GLN A 173 0.02 -7.33 16.56
CA GLN A 173 0.53 -6.02 16.94
C GLN A 173 1.39 -5.40 15.83
N GLU A 174 2.29 -6.17 15.22
CA GLU A 174 3.09 -5.73 14.08
C GLU A 174 2.23 -5.38 12.88
N ALA A 175 1.20 -6.18 12.58
CA ALA A 175 0.24 -5.89 11.51
C ALA A 175 -0.55 -4.59 11.80
N GLN A 176 -1.02 -4.41 13.03
CA GLN A 176 -1.71 -3.18 13.45
C GLN A 176 -0.80 -1.96 13.33
N LEU A 177 0.45 -2.04 13.77
CA LEU A 177 1.42 -0.97 13.63
C LEU A 177 1.70 -0.64 12.15
N LYS A 178 1.78 -1.65 11.29
CA LYS A 178 1.92 -1.46 9.84
C LYS A 178 0.70 -0.77 9.24
N VAL A 179 -0.51 -1.19 9.60
CA VAL A 179 -1.75 -0.56 9.14
C VAL A 179 -1.86 0.87 9.64
N GLN A 180 -1.53 1.14 10.90
CA GLN A 180 -1.53 2.50 11.47
C GLN A 180 -0.53 3.40 10.75
N LYS A 181 0.72 2.95 10.54
CA LYS A 181 1.73 3.70 9.78
C LYS A 181 1.31 3.94 8.33
N ALA A 182 0.70 2.95 7.68
CA ALA A 182 0.18 3.10 6.33
C ALA A 182 -0.96 4.14 6.27
N ALA A 183 -1.86 4.13 7.25
CA ALA A 183 -2.94 5.11 7.36
C ALA A 183 -2.40 6.53 7.64
N GLU A 184 -1.39 6.66 8.50
CA GLU A 184 -0.71 7.94 8.78
C GLU A 184 -0.02 8.50 7.53
N LEU A 185 0.73 7.67 6.81
CA LEU A 185 1.37 8.08 5.54
C LEU A 185 0.33 8.48 4.49
N ALA A 186 -0.77 7.75 4.38
CA ALA A 186 -1.86 8.09 3.47
C ALA A 186 -2.52 9.43 3.85
N ALA A 187 -2.78 9.67 5.14
CA ALA A 187 -3.32 10.94 5.63
C ALA A 187 -2.34 12.11 5.38
N ALA A 188 -1.03 11.90 5.59
CA ALA A 188 -0.02 12.91 5.32
C ALA A 188 0.08 13.26 3.83
N GLN A 189 0.02 12.25 2.95
CA GLN A 189 0.00 12.46 1.50
C GLN A 189 -1.25 13.22 1.05
N GLN A 190 -2.43 12.88 1.61
CA GLN A 190 -3.66 13.61 1.34
C GLN A 190 -3.57 15.06 1.81
N ALA A 191 -3.07 15.32 3.02
CA ALA A 191 -2.88 16.67 3.54
C ALA A 191 -1.91 17.49 2.66
N ALA A 192 -0.81 16.88 2.22
CA ALA A 192 0.14 17.51 1.30
C ALA A 192 -0.50 17.81 -0.07
N ALA A 193 -1.34 16.91 -0.59
CA ALA A 193 -2.06 17.12 -1.84
C ALA A 193 -3.10 18.25 -1.73
N VAL A 194 -3.85 18.31 -0.63
CA VAL A 194 -4.79 19.41 -0.34
C VAL A 194 -4.06 20.74 -0.23
N LYS A 195 -2.93 20.78 0.49
CA LYS A 195 -2.10 21.98 0.61
C LYS A 195 -1.56 22.44 -0.76
N ALA A 196 -1.04 21.51 -1.56
CA ALA A 196 -0.55 21.82 -2.91
C ALA A 196 -1.67 22.31 -3.85
N ALA A 197 -2.88 21.79 -3.72
CA ALA A 197 -4.04 22.26 -4.47
C ALA A 197 -4.43 23.70 -4.06
N ALA A 198 -4.46 23.99 -2.76
CA ALA A 198 -4.75 25.33 -2.24
C ALA A 198 -3.68 26.36 -2.67
N GLU A 199 -2.40 25.99 -2.65
CA GLU A 199 -1.30 26.83 -3.12
C GLU A 199 -1.42 27.15 -4.63
N LYS A 200 -1.76 26.15 -5.45
CA LYS A 200 -2.03 26.36 -6.88
C LYS A 200 -3.21 27.29 -7.12
N GLU A 201 -4.30 27.14 -6.37
CA GLU A 201 -5.47 28.02 -6.48
C GLU A 201 -5.15 29.45 -6.06
N ALA A 202 -4.41 29.64 -4.97
CA ALA A 202 -3.95 30.95 -4.52
C ALA A 202 -3.04 31.63 -5.55
N ALA A 203 -2.09 30.90 -6.14
CA ALA A 203 -1.23 31.39 -7.20
C ALA A 203 -2.04 31.81 -8.46
N ALA A 204 -3.04 31.02 -8.85
CA ALA A 204 -3.93 31.35 -9.96
C ALA A 204 -4.74 32.62 -9.70
N LYS A 205 -5.26 32.80 -8.47
CA LYS A 205 -5.98 34.02 -8.08
C LYS A 205 -5.08 35.26 -8.11
N LEU A 206 -3.84 35.15 -7.62
CA LEU A 206 -2.86 36.24 -7.67
C LEU A 206 -2.50 36.61 -9.11
N ALA A 207 -2.26 35.63 -9.98
CA ALA A 207 -1.99 35.86 -11.40
C ALA A 207 -3.16 36.56 -12.11
N ALA A 208 -4.40 36.14 -11.82
CA ALA A 208 -5.60 36.77 -12.38
C ALA A 208 -5.76 38.23 -11.92
N GLN A 209 -5.48 38.54 -10.65
CA GLN A 209 -5.51 39.91 -10.14
C GLN A 209 -4.45 40.80 -10.79
N GLN A 210 -3.22 40.29 -10.97
CA GLN A 210 -2.16 41.02 -11.68
C GLN A 210 -2.52 41.28 -13.14
N ALA A 211 -3.10 40.30 -13.83
CA ALA A 211 -3.58 40.48 -15.21
C ALA A 211 -4.72 41.49 -15.32
N ALA A 212 -5.63 41.53 -14.34
CA ALA A 212 -6.72 42.52 -14.29
C ALA A 212 -6.19 43.94 -13.99
N ALA A 213 -5.23 44.08 -13.07
CA ALA A 213 -4.58 45.36 -12.76
C ALA A 213 -3.80 45.93 -13.96
N ALA A 214 -3.11 45.06 -14.72
CA ALA A 214 -2.43 45.47 -15.95
C ALA A 214 -3.39 45.98 -17.04
N LYS A 215 -4.64 45.49 -17.07
CA LYS A 215 -5.68 45.98 -17.99
C LYS A 215 -6.38 47.26 -17.52
N ALA A 216 -6.34 47.57 -16.23
CA ALA A 216 -7.01 48.73 -15.63
C ALA A 216 -6.09 49.95 -15.43
N ALA A 217 -4.78 49.80 -15.62
CA ALA A 217 -3.84 50.91 -15.55
C ALA A 217 -4.09 51.90 -16.71
N PRO A 218 -4.22 53.22 -16.46
CA PRO A 218 -4.35 54.21 -17.53
C PRO A 218 -3.08 54.18 -18.40
N PRO A 219 -3.19 54.37 -19.73
CA PRO A 219 -2.03 54.44 -20.59
C PRO A 219 -1.13 55.58 -20.07
N LYS A 220 0.12 55.24 -19.68
CA LYS A 220 1.16 56.25 -19.48
C LYS A 220 1.18 57.13 -20.74
N PRO A 221 1.26 58.47 -20.61
CA PRO A 221 1.42 59.34 -21.77
C PRO A 221 2.60 58.83 -22.57
N ALA A 222 2.34 58.48 -23.83
CA ALA A 222 3.39 58.19 -24.79
C ALA A 222 4.32 59.40 -24.81
N VAL A 223 5.55 59.21 -24.34
CA VAL A 223 6.62 60.16 -24.63
C VAL A 223 6.79 60.08 -26.13
N VAL A 224 6.41 61.18 -26.78
CA VAL A 224 6.54 61.40 -28.20
C VAL A 224 8.02 61.38 -28.61
N ALA A 225 8.29 60.60 -29.66
CA ALA A 225 9.28 60.82 -30.71
C ALA A 225 10.77 60.99 -30.34
N ALA A 226 11.55 59.95 -30.68
CA ALA A 226 12.90 60.08 -31.21
C ALA A 226 12.94 59.51 -32.66
N PRO A 227 13.82 60.00 -33.56
CA PRO A 227 13.57 60.23 -34.99
C PRO A 227 13.70 58.99 -35.92
N PRO A 228 13.31 59.09 -37.23
CA PRO A 228 13.21 57.96 -38.16
C PRO A 228 14.56 57.35 -38.57
N PRO A 229 14.56 56.11 -39.15
CA PRO A 229 15.76 55.31 -39.33
C PRO A 229 16.63 55.82 -40.49
N LYS A 230 17.95 55.81 -40.28
CA LYS A 230 18.97 55.95 -41.33
C LYS A 230 20.09 54.90 -41.10
N PRO A 231 20.78 54.47 -42.17
CA PRO A 231 21.09 53.06 -42.39
C PRO A 231 22.41 52.60 -41.75
N ALA A 232 22.46 51.28 -41.51
CA ALA A 232 23.66 50.44 -41.42
C ALA A 232 24.72 50.87 -40.37
N GLY A 233 24.48 50.47 -39.13
CA GLY A 233 25.54 50.16 -38.15
C GLY A 233 25.30 48.72 -37.66
N GLU A 234 26.32 47.86 -37.68
CA GLU A 234 26.21 46.44 -37.32
C GLU A 234 25.65 46.24 -35.91
N THR A 235 24.41 45.77 -35.81
CA THR A 235 23.88 45.16 -34.58
C THR A 235 24.61 43.84 -34.37
N ARG A 236 25.42 43.75 -33.31
CA ARG A 236 26.21 42.56 -33.00
C ARG A 236 25.67 41.90 -31.74
N ALA A 237 25.20 40.67 -31.88
CA ALA A 237 24.77 39.86 -30.74
C ALA A 237 25.95 39.60 -29.81
N ALA A 238 25.70 39.65 -28.49
CA ALA A 238 26.69 39.37 -27.46
C ALA A 238 27.40 38.04 -27.72
N LYS A 239 28.74 38.08 -27.81
CA LYS A 239 29.55 36.90 -28.13
C LYS A 239 30.42 36.52 -26.93
N VAL A 240 30.55 35.21 -26.72
CA VAL A 240 31.49 34.67 -25.72
C VAL A 240 32.91 34.87 -26.24
N VAL A 241 33.73 35.59 -25.48
CA VAL A 241 35.12 35.93 -25.88
C VAL A 241 36.11 34.92 -25.33
N THR A 242 35.92 34.48 -24.08
CA THR A 242 36.81 33.50 -23.46
C THR A 242 36.00 32.58 -22.54
N PRO A 243 35.79 31.31 -22.94
CA PRO A 243 35.14 30.35 -22.06
C PRO A 243 36.09 29.94 -20.94
N ALA A 244 35.68 30.14 -19.68
CA ALA A 244 36.38 29.56 -18.55
C ALA A 244 36.04 28.07 -18.42
N ALA A 245 37.05 27.22 -18.21
CA ALA A 245 36.83 25.80 -17.95
C ALA A 245 36.05 25.63 -16.63
N PRO A 246 34.92 24.89 -16.63
CA PRO A 246 34.17 24.67 -15.41
C PRO A 246 34.96 23.74 -14.48
N GLU A 247 34.95 24.05 -13.19
CA GLU A 247 35.58 23.20 -12.18
C GLU A 247 34.71 21.97 -11.94
N TYR A 248 35.30 20.77 -12.00
CA TYR A 248 34.55 19.52 -11.85
C TYR A 248 34.21 19.27 -10.37
N PRO A 249 32.94 19.10 -9.98
CA PRO A 249 32.59 18.86 -8.58
C PRO A 249 33.22 17.57 -8.04
N LEU A 250 33.86 17.65 -6.86
CA LEU A 250 34.54 16.51 -6.23
C LEU A 250 33.61 15.30 -6.02
N GLN A 251 32.33 15.56 -5.72
CA GLN A 251 31.30 14.52 -5.58
C GLN A 251 31.02 13.80 -6.90
N ALA A 252 30.95 14.54 -8.01
CA ALA A 252 30.78 13.95 -9.34
C ALA A 252 32.04 13.18 -9.78
N ALA A 253 33.23 13.65 -9.39
CA ALA A 253 34.50 12.97 -9.71
C ALA A 253 34.64 11.63 -8.98
N ARG A 254 34.27 11.58 -7.70
CA ARG A 254 34.26 10.34 -6.90
C ARG A 254 33.30 9.29 -7.47
N ASN A 255 32.18 9.75 -8.02
CA ASN A 255 31.12 8.89 -8.55
C ASN A 255 31.20 8.72 -10.08
N GLN A 256 32.25 9.22 -10.73
CA GLN A 256 32.47 9.17 -12.18
C GLN A 256 31.24 9.60 -13.02
N THR A 257 30.45 10.53 -12.48
CA THR A 257 29.15 10.91 -13.06
C THR A 257 29.32 12.09 -13.99
N SER A 258 28.94 11.94 -15.26
CA SER A 258 28.91 13.02 -16.26
C SER A 258 27.50 13.63 -16.39
N GLY A 259 27.40 14.83 -16.93
CA GLY A 259 26.12 15.53 -17.03
C GLY A 259 26.20 16.88 -17.74
N TYR A 260 25.14 17.67 -17.61
CA TYR A 260 25.09 19.03 -18.15
C TYR A 260 24.31 19.98 -17.23
N ALA A 261 24.59 21.28 -17.37
CA ALA A 261 23.79 22.34 -16.77
C ALA A 261 23.61 23.49 -17.77
N VAL A 262 22.40 24.02 -17.84
CA VAL A 262 22.00 25.17 -18.65
C VAL A 262 21.80 26.36 -17.71
N VAL A 263 22.60 27.40 -17.91
CA VAL A 263 22.58 28.62 -17.09
C VAL A 263 22.04 29.77 -17.92
N GLU A 264 21.04 30.46 -17.39
CA GLU A 264 20.57 31.75 -17.90
C GLU A 264 21.20 32.88 -17.10
N PHE A 265 21.71 33.90 -17.78
CA PHE A 265 22.36 35.05 -17.16
C PHE A 265 22.23 36.30 -18.03
N THR A 266 22.35 37.48 -17.41
CA THR A 266 22.34 38.77 -18.11
C THR A 266 23.78 39.27 -18.24
N VAL A 267 24.20 39.65 -19.45
CA VAL A 267 25.46 40.36 -19.67
C VAL A 267 25.15 41.85 -19.68
N SER A 268 25.80 42.63 -18.82
CA SER A 268 25.61 44.09 -18.76
C SER A 268 26.43 44.81 -19.83
N ALA A 269 26.19 46.11 -20.00
CA ALA A 269 26.92 46.97 -20.94
C ALA A 269 28.45 47.02 -20.71
N SER A 270 28.92 46.61 -19.52
CA SER A 270 30.35 46.51 -19.19
C SER A 270 30.94 45.12 -19.46
N GLY A 271 30.14 44.16 -19.94
CA GLY A 271 30.53 42.76 -20.13
C GLY A 271 30.49 41.92 -18.85
N ALA A 272 29.95 42.45 -17.75
CA ALA A 272 29.79 41.73 -16.50
C ALA A 272 28.55 40.81 -16.51
N VAL A 273 28.64 39.69 -15.80
CA VAL A 273 27.54 38.72 -15.68
C VAL A 273 26.70 39.03 -14.44
N GLU A 274 25.40 39.20 -14.64
CA GLU A 274 24.39 39.46 -13.62
C GLU A 274 23.26 38.42 -13.70
N ASN A 275 22.52 38.23 -12.59
CA ASN A 275 21.32 37.37 -12.53
C ASN A 275 21.51 35.91 -13.02
N ALA A 276 22.70 35.33 -12.85
CA ALA A 276 23.00 33.97 -13.27
C ALA A 276 22.25 32.92 -12.43
N HIS A 277 21.42 32.11 -13.09
CA HIS A 277 20.66 31.02 -12.48
C HIS A 277 20.53 29.81 -13.42
N VAL A 278 20.30 28.62 -12.87
CA VAL A 278 20.18 27.37 -13.65
C VAL A 278 18.72 27.17 -14.06
N VAL A 279 18.49 26.98 -15.36
CA VAL A 279 17.15 26.71 -15.92
C VAL A 279 16.93 25.22 -16.19
N ASP A 280 18.00 24.46 -16.44
CA ASP A 280 17.94 23.00 -16.59
C ASP A 280 19.27 22.34 -16.17
N SER A 281 19.22 21.16 -15.56
CA SER A 281 20.43 20.38 -15.26
C SER A 281 20.16 18.89 -15.09
N SER A 282 21.12 18.07 -15.51
CA SER A 282 21.06 16.62 -15.37
C SER A 282 22.43 16.02 -15.07
N PRO A 283 22.58 15.21 -14.00
CA PRO A 283 21.69 15.09 -12.83
C PRO A 283 21.40 16.42 -12.11
N ARG A 284 20.17 16.59 -11.63
CA ARG A 284 19.71 17.82 -10.96
C ARG A 284 20.60 18.17 -9.77
N ARG A 285 20.92 19.46 -9.61
CA ARG A 285 21.68 20.05 -8.49
C ARG A 285 23.12 19.59 -8.33
N MET A 286 23.61 18.70 -9.19
CA MET A 286 24.97 18.16 -9.09
C MET A 286 26.01 19.07 -9.74
N PHE A 287 25.63 19.78 -10.82
CA PHE A 287 26.53 20.63 -11.62
C PHE A 287 26.21 22.13 -11.54
N ASP A 288 25.13 22.49 -10.84
CA ASP A 288 24.56 23.84 -10.84
C ASP A 288 25.56 24.90 -10.36
N SER A 289 26.24 24.67 -9.23
CA SER A 289 27.19 25.63 -8.64
C SER A 289 28.42 25.82 -9.51
N ALA A 290 28.97 24.73 -10.05
CA ALA A 290 30.13 24.76 -10.95
C ALA A 290 29.81 25.48 -12.26
N ALA A 291 28.60 25.27 -12.81
CA ALA A 291 28.16 25.95 -14.02
C ALA A 291 27.99 27.46 -13.81
N ILE A 292 27.38 27.89 -12.71
CA ILE A 292 27.25 29.31 -12.36
C ILE A 292 28.64 29.96 -12.20
N GLN A 293 29.59 29.29 -11.53
CA GLN A 293 30.94 29.83 -11.37
C GLN A 293 31.69 29.94 -12.69
N ALA A 294 31.55 28.96 -13.58
CA ALA A 294 32.18 28.99 -14.90
C ALA A 294 31.68 30.15 -15.77
N VAL A 295 30.37 30.42 -15.73
CA VAL A 295 29.78 31.59 -16.41
C VAL A 295 30.31 32.88 -15.79
N ARG A 296 30.34 33.00 -14.45
CA ARG A 296 30.86 34.20 -13.76
C ARG A 296 32.34 34.48 -14.04
N ARG A 297 33.15 33.45 -14.29
CA ARG A 297 34.58 33.58 -14.64
C ARG A 297 34.81 33.81 -16.13
N SER A 298 33.80 33.65 -16.97
CA SER A 298 33.91 33.86 -18.41
C SER A 298 33.80 35.34 -18.76
N LYS A 299 34.46 35.75 -19.84
CA LYS A 299 34.36 37.12 -20.39
C LYS A 299 33.40 37.14 -21.57
N PHE A 300 32.48 38.11 -21.54
CA PHE A 300 31.46 38.30 -22.57
C PHE A 300 31.60 39.69 -23.19
N GLU A 301 31.45 39.76 -24.51
CA GLU A 301 31.23 41.02 -25.20
C GLU A 301 29.76 41.42 -25.00
N PRO A 302 29.47 42.65 -24.53
CA PRO A 302 28.10 43.14 -24.47
C PRO A 302 27.48 43.16 -25.86
N ALA A 303 26.16 43.05 -25.94
CA ALA A 303 25.48 43.26 -27.21
C ALA A 303 25.61 44.74 -27.59
N LEU A 304 25.81 45.02 -28.88
CA LEU A 304 25.85 46.40 -29.39
C LEU A 304 24.54 46.70 -30.10
N ASP A 305 23.86 47.76 -29.67
CA ASP A 305 22.74 48.37 -30.37
C ASP A 305 23.18 49.76 -30.83
N ASN A 306 23.24 49.99 -32.14
CA ASN A 306 23.70 51.26 -32.74
C ASN A 306 25.09 51.74 -32.27
N GLY A 307 25.99 50.81 -31.93
CA GLY A 307 27.34 51.11 -31.44
C GLY A 307 27.43 51.36 -29.93
N GLU A 308 26.30 51.33 -29.21
CA GLU A 308 26.26 51.44 -27.75
C GLU A 308 26.07 50.06 -27.11
N PRO A 309 26.80 49.74 -26.02
CA PRO A 309 26.65 48.47 -25.34
C PRO A 309 25.34 48.41 -24.53
N VAL A 310 24.53 47.40 -24.81
CA VAL A 310 23.25 47.14 -24.13
C VAL A 310 23.29 45.83 -23.36
N SER A 311 22.53 45.76 -22.27
CA SER A 311 22.40 44.52 -21.49
C SER A 311 21.59 43.48 -22.27
N SER A 312 21.98 42.21 -22.20
CA SER A 312 21.32 41.12 -22.93
C SER A 312 21.29 39.84 -22.12
N VAL A 313 20.14 39.16 -22.14
CA VAL A 313 19.94 37.85 -21.49
C VAL A 313 20.44 36.76 -22.44
N LEU A 314 21.24 35.83 -21.92
CA LEU A 314 21.84 34.72 -22.64
C LEU A 314 21.63 33.42 -21.88
N GLN A 315 21.46 32.32 -22.61
CA GLN A 315 21.49 30.98 -22.07
C GLN A 315 22.70 30.23 -22.58
N ARG A 316 23.40 29.52 -21.68
CA ARG A 316 24.54 28.68 -22.02
C ARG A 316 24.43 27.32 -21.38
N ARG A 317 24.57 26.28 -22.21
CA ARG A 317 24.78 24.91 -21.78
C ARG A 317 26.26 24.64 -21.54
N ILE A 318 26.57 23.99 -20.43
CA ILE A 318 27.89 23.52 -20.06
C ILE A 318 27.79 22.01 -19.83
N ASP A 319 28.54 21.25 -20.62
CA ASP A 319 28.63 19.80 -20.46
C ASP A 319 29.83 19.44 -19.59
N PHE A 320 29.61 18.55 -18.62
CA PHE A 320 30.58 18.04 -17.68
C PHE A 320 30.88 16.59 -18.01
N LYS A 321 32.12 16.32 -18.45
CA LYS A 321 32.61 14.97 -18.75
C LYS A 321 33.69 14.59 -17.76
N PHE A 322 33.61 13.36 -17.25
CA PHE A 322 34.66 12.78 -16.45
C PHE A 322 35.77 12.23 -17.37
N GLY A 323 37.00 12.78 -17.28
CA GLY A 323 38.18 12.19 -17.91
C GLY A 323 38.60 12.70 -19.29
N GLY A 324 38.48 14.00 -19.58
CA GLY A 324 39.03 14.64 -20.78
C GLY A 324 38.17 15.76 -21.32
#